data_AF-A0A6J4GLI1-F1
#
_entry.id   AF-A0A6J4GLI1-F1
#
_cell.length_a   1.000
_cell.length_b   1.000
_cell.length_c   1.000
_cell.angle_alpha   90.00
_cell.angle_beta   90.00
_cell.angle_gamma   90.00
#
_symmetry.space_group_name_H-M   'P 1'
#
loop_
_entity.id
_entity.type
_entity.pdbx_description
1 polymer ?
#
loop_
_entity_poly.entity_id
_entity_poly.type
_entity_poly.pdbx_seq_one_letter_code
_entity_poly.pdbx_strand_id
1 'polypeptide(L)'
;MDFKKISFHVLIRMAILVLLLGSLFLIWSFSYDPHKHCEEDMHRHVDGGLGLFIVSFLIILMYCIGLFTEMIYLFIKKRKKIAFANLGILAVLAFIIAAFMFGIS
;
A
#
# COMPACT_ATOMS: atom_id res chain seq x y z
N MET A 1 -25.32 15.26 -4.90
CA MET A 1 -23.87 15.01 -5.04
C MET A 1 -23.74 13.74 -5.84
N ASP A 2 -23.09 13.78 -7.00
CA ASP A 2 -22.98 12.59 -7.82
C ASP A 2 -22.14 11.55 -7.12
N PHE A 3 -22.79 10.46 -6.72
CA PHE A 3 -22.15 9.24 -6.22
C PHE A 3 -21.00 8.80 -7.14
N LYS A 4 -21.16 9.03 -8.45
CA LYS A 4 -20.13 8.85 -9.48
C LYS A 4 -18.81 9.57 -9.16
N LYS A 5 -18.84 10.81 -8.67
CA LYS A 5 -17.62 11.58 -8.38
C LYS A 5 -16.85 11.01 -7.20
N ILE A 6 -17.55 10.59 -6.14
CA ILE A 6 -16.91 9.95 -4.98
C ILE A 6 -16.40 8.56 -5.34
N SER A 7 -17.21 7.76 -6.05
CA SER A 7 -16.81 6.43 -6.49
C SER A 7 -15.56 6.48 -7.35
N PHE A 8 -15.51 7.38 -8.33
CA PHE A 8 -14.32 7.56 -9.18
C PHE A 8 -13.10 8.03 -8.39
N HIS A 9 -13.29 8.93 -7.42
CA HIS A 9 -12.25 9.39 -6.51
C HIS A 9 -11.65 8.24 -5.69
N VAL A 10 -12.48 7.37 -5.12
CA VAL A 10 -12.02 6.19 -4.37
C VAL A 10 -11.36 5.18 -5.30
N LEU A 11 -11.95 4.91 -6.47
CA LEU A 11 -11.45 3.94 -7.44
C LEU A 11 -10.05 4.30 -7.93
N ILE A 12 -9.80 5.57 -8.29
CA ILE A 12 -8.46 6.02 -8.70
C ILE A 12 -7.43 5.76 -7.60
N ARG A 13 -7.78 6.05 -6.34
CA ARG A 13 -6.89 5.86 -5.19
C ARG A 13 -6.54 4.40 -4.98
N MET A 14 -7.55 3.52 -5.05
CA MET A 14 -7.32 2.09 -4.99
C MET A 14 -6.49 1.59 -6.18
N ALA A 15 -6.76 2.07 -7.39
CA ALA A 15 -5.98 1.72 -8.57
C ALA A 15 -4.51 2.13 -8.46
N ILE A 16 -4.22 3.34 -7.94
CA ILE A 16 -2.84 3.80 -7.70
C ILE A 16 -2.14 2.89 -6.69
N LEU A 17 -2.79 2.58 -5.57
CA LEU A 17 -2.19 1.71 -4.55
C LEU A 17 -1.92 0.30 -5.08
N VAL A 18 -2.91 -0.29 -5.78
CA VAL A 18 -2.77 -1.60 -6.42
C VAL A 18 -1.68 -1.59 -7.48
N LEU A 19 -1.57 -0.53 -8.28
CA LEU A 19 -0.52 -0.39 -9.29
C LEU A 19 0.87 -0.34 -8.64
N LEU A 20 1.04 0.43 -7.57
CA LEU A 20 2.32 0.52 -6.84
C LEU A 20 2.73 -0.83 -6.26
N LEU A 21 1.84 -1.48 -5.51
CA LEU A 21 2.11 -2.78 -4.89
C LEU A 21 2.29 -3.89 -5.94
N GLY A 22 1.45 -3.88 -6.97
CA GLY A 22 1.54 -4.83 -8.09
C GLY A 22 2.85 -4.68 -8.86
N SER A 23 3.30 -3.45 -9.10
CA SER A 23 4.60 -3.20 -9.75
C SER A 23 5.76 -3.71 -8.90
N LEU A 24 5.76 -3.44 -7.59
CA LEU A 24 6.76 -3.97 -6.68
C LEU A 24 6.76 -5.51 -6.68
N PHE A 25 5.57 -6.11 -6.63
CA PHE A 25 5.42 -7.57 -6.68
C PHE A 25 5.94 -8.16 -7.99
N LEU A 26 5.65 -7.54 -9.14
CA LEU A 26 6.18 -7.98 -10.43
C LEU A 26 7.70 -7.87 -10.49
N ILE A 27 8.27 -6.74 -10.03
CA ILE A 27 9.72 -6.56 -9.95
C ILE A 27 10.32 -7.68 -9.11
N TRP A 28 9.80 -7.92 -7.91
CA TRP A 28 10.26 -8.99 -7.05
C TRP A 28 10.13 -10.36 -7.72
N SER A 29 8.96 -10.68 -8.28
CA SER A 29 8.69 -11.98 -8.92
C SER A 29 9.58 -12.28 -10.12
N PHE A 30 10.03 -11.27 -10.87
CA PHE A 30 10.92 -11.47 -12.01
C PHE A 30 12.42 -11.35 -11.66
N SER A 31 12.75 -10.71 -10.53
CA SER A 31 14.15 -10.47 -10.13
C SER A 31 14.65 -11.40 -9.02
N TYR A 32 13.73 -12.01 -8.27
CA TYR A 32 14.05 -12.88 -7.15
C TYR A 32 14.50 -14.26 -7.65
N ASP A 33 15.76 -14.58 -7.36
CA ASP A 33 16.34 -15.89 -7.58
C ASP A 33 16.91 -16.41 -6.25
N PRO A 34 16.27 -17.42 -5.62
CA PRO A 34 16.72 -17.97 -4.34
C PRO A 34 18.06 -18.70 -4.44
N HIS A 35 18.51 -19.08 -5.63
CA HIS A 35 19.73 -19.83 -5.86
C HIS A 35 20.90 -18.97 -6.38
N LYS A 36 20.67 -17.67 -6.61
CA LYS A 36 21.69 -16.74 -7.13
C LYS A 36 22.98 -16.68 -6.31
N HIS A 37 22.89 -16.99 -5.02
CA HIS A 37 24.00 -16.98 -4.07
C HIS A 37 24.27 -18.34 -3.43
N CYS A 38 23.76 -19.42 -4.02
CA CYS A 38 24.15 -20.77 -3.63
C CYS A 38 25.56 -21.07 -4.15
N GLU A 39 26.45 -21.48 -3.26
CA GLU A 39 27.70 -22.15 -3.62
C GLU A 39 27.48 -23.66 -3.39
N GLU A 40 27.54 -24.45 -4.46
CA GLU A 40 27.32 -25.90 -4.41
C GLU A 40 25.98 -26.30 -3.74
N ASP A 41 25.95 -27.29 -2.85
CA ASP A 41 24.76 -27.76 -2.12
C ASP A 41 24.41 -26.89 -0.89
N MET A 42 25.15 -25.79 -0.65
CA MET A 42 24.88 -24.90 0.47
C MET A 42 23.71 -23.96 0.12
N HIS A 43 22.51 -24.35 0.53
CA HIS A 43 21.34 -23.48 0.50
C HIS A 43 21.47 -22.38 1.56
N ARG A 44 22.01 -21.22 1.17
CA ARG A 44 21.85 -20.00 1.97
C ARG A 44 20.40 -19.54 1.88
N HIS A 45 19.69 -19.57 3.00
CA HIS A 45 18.36 -18.97 3.10
C HIS A 45 18.48 -17.45 2.90
N VAL A 46 18.21 -16.99 1.68
CA VAL A 46 18.01 -15.57 1.39
C VAL A 46 16.57 -15.24 1.72
N ASP A 47 16.36 -14.30 2.63
CA ASP A 47 15.05 -13.95 3.19
C ASP A 47 14.19 -13.21 2.14
N GLY A 48 13.64 -13.99 1.20
CA GLY A 48 12.99 -13.47 0.00
C GLY A 48 11.72 -12.69 0.28
N GLY A 49 10.99 -13.06 1.34
CA GLY A 49 9.72 -12.43 1.70
C GLY A 49 9.87 -11.18 2.56
N LEU A 50 10.87 -11.13 3.45
CA LEU A 50 11.00 -10.04 4.42
C LEU A 50 11.27 -8.69 3.75
N GLY A 51 12.15 -8.67 2.74
CA GLY A 51 12.44 -7.45 1.98
C GLY A 51 11.21 -6.92 1.24
N LEU A 52 10.45 -7.82 0.58
CA LEU A 52 9.21 -7.47 -0.09
C LEU A 52 8.18 -6.89 0.89
N PHE A 53 8.05 -7.50 2.07
CA PHE A 53 7.15 -7.04 3.12
C PHE A 53 7.52 -5.63 3.60
N ILE A 54 8.79 -5.38 3.97
CA ILE A 54 9.24 -4.08 4.47
C ILE A 54 9.02 -2.98 3.43
N VAL A 55 9.38 -3.22 2.17
CA VAL A 55 9.19 -2.21 1.10
C VAL A 55 7.71 -1.97 0.84
N SER A 56 6.89 -3.02 0.80
CA SER A 56 5.42 -2.89 0.64
C SER A 56 4.80 -2.09 1.77
N PHE A 57 5.23 -2.34 3.01
CA PHE A 57 4.78 -1.61 4.19
C PHE A 57 5.14 -0.12 4.12
N LEU A 58 6.38 0.21 3.71
CA LEU A 58 6.82 1.59 3.51
C LEU A 58 6.02 2.31 2.42
N ILE A 59 5.71 1.64 1.31
CA ILE A 59 4.87 2.19 0.23
C ILE A 59 3.48 2.54 0.78
N ILE A 60 2.85 1.63 1.54
CA ILE A 60 1.54 1.85 2.14
C ILE A 60 1.59 3.02 3.13
N LEU A 61 2.63 3.11 3.96
CA LEU A 61 2.80 4.21 4.91
C LEU A 61 2.92 5.57 4.22
N MET A 62 3.77 5.67 3.19
CA MET A 62 3.93 6.89 2.39
C MET A 62 2.64 7.28 1.65
N TYR A 63 1.92 6.27 1.14
CA TYR A 63 0.62 6.47 0.51
C TYR A 63 -0.43 7.03 1.50
N CYS A 64 -0.48 6.49 2.73
CA CYS A 64 -1.33 7.00 3.79
C CYS A 64 -0.99 8.45 4.16
N ILE A 65 0.30 8.80 4.26
CA ILE A 65 0.73 10.18 4.50
C ILE A 65 0.24 11.10 3.38
N GLY A 66 0.39 10.71 2.11
CA GLY A 66 -0.10 11.47 0.97
C GLY A 66 -1.62 11.69 1.00
N LEU A 67 -2.40 10.65 1.29
CA LEU A 67 -3.86 10.74 1.46
C LEU A 67 -4.26 11.66 2.61
N PHE A 68 -3.52 11.62 3.71
CA PHE A 68 -3.75 12.48 4.87
C PHE A 68 -3.47 13.95 4.55
N THR A 69 -2.36 14.25 3.87
CA THR A 69 -2.06 15.61 3.38
C THR A 69 -3.14 16.10 2.42
N GLU A 70 -3.58 15.27 1.48
CA GLU A 70 -4.66 15.62 0.56
C GLU A 70 -5.98 15.87 1.31
N MET A 71 -6.28 15.06 2.32
CA MET A 71 -7.47 15.24 3.16
C MET A 71 -7.46 16.60 3.86
N ILE A 72 -6.33 16.98 4.47
CA ILE A 72 -6.16 18.32 5.09
C ILE A 72 -6.39 19.41 4.05
N TYR A 73 -5.78 19.30 2.88
CA TYR A 73 -5.96 20.25 1.79
C TYR A 73 -7.45 20.38 1.36
N LEU A 74 -8.17 19.27 1.24
CA LEU A 74 -9.59 19.26 0.90
C LEU A 74 -10.48 19.86 2.00
N PHE A 75 -10.10 19.71 3.27
CA PHE A 75 -10.77 20.39 4.38
C PHE A 75 -10.59 21.91 4.29
N ILE A 76 -9.38 22.39 4.02
CA ILE A 76 -9.09 23.82 3.81
C ILE A 76 -9.93 24.37 2.64
N LYS A 77 -10.06 23.60 1.55
CA LYS A 77 -10.90 23.96 0.40
C LYS A 77 -12.41 23.77 0.62
N LYS A 78 -12.86 23.50 1.85
CA LYS A 78 -14.26 23.24 2.24
C LYS A 78 -14.93 22.10 1.46
N ARG A 79 -14.16 21.19 0.84
CA ARG A 79 -14.66 20.02 0.10
C ARG A 79 -14.84 18.81 1.04
N LYS A 80 -15.60 19.00 2.12
CA LYS A 80 -15.74 18.05 3.23
C LYS A 80 -16.09 16.64 2.79
N LYS A 81 -17.01 16.48 1.82
CA LYS A 81 -17.49 15.16 1.39
C LYS A 81 -16.40 14.31 0.72
N ILE A 82 -15.48 14.94 -0.01
CA ILE A 82 -14.33 14.27 -0.63
C ILE A 82 -13.26 13.99 0.41
N ALA A 83 -13.05 14.93 1.36
CA ALA A 83 -12.15 14.72 2.48
C ALA A 83 -12.58 13.51 3.36
N PHE A 84 -13.89 13.37 3.60
CA PHE A 84 -14.44 12.20 4.30
C PHE A 84 -14.25 10.89 3.52
N ALA A 85 -14.23 10.91 2.19
CA ALA A 85 -13.89 9.73 1.41
C ALA A 85 -12.43 9.31 1.64
N ASN A 86 -11.48 10.26 1.69
CA ASN A 86 -10.08 9.98 2.06
C ASN A 86 -9.98 9.43 3.49
N LEU A 87 -10.73 9.99 4.43
CA LEU A 87 -10.77 9.48 5.80
C LEU A 87 -11.26 8.03 5.86
N GLY A 88 -12.30 7.69 5.07
CA GLY A 88 -12.78 6.32 4.94
C GLY A 88 -11.71 5.36 4.43
N ILE A 89 -10.95 5.76 3.39
CA ILE A 89 -9.83 4.96 2.87
C ILE A 89 -8.75 4.77 3.95
N LEU A 90 -8.37 5.84 4.66
CA LEU A 90 -7.38 5.79 5.73
C LEU A 90 -7.82 4.85 6.86
N ALA A 91 -9.09 4.90 7.27
CA ALA A 91 -9.62 4.05 8.32
C ALA A 91 -9.58 2.56 7.93
N VAL A 92 -9.96 2.24 6.68
CA VAL A 92 -9.89 0.86 6.16
C VAL A 92 -8.44 0.38 6.10
N LEU A 93 -7.51 1.19 5.59
CA LEU A 93 -6.09 0.83 5.54
C LEU A 93 -5.50 0.63 6.94
N ALA A 94 -5.80 1.54 7.88
CA ALA A 94 -5.35 1.41 9.27
C ALA A 94 -5.88 0.12 9.92
N PHE A 95 -7.15 -0.23 9.67
CA PHE A 95 -7.73 -1.48 10.14
C PHE A 95 -7.03 -2.71 9.56
N ILE A 96 -6.76 -2.72 8.24
CA ILE A 96 -6.04 -3.83 7.59
C ILE A 96 -4.62 -3.97 8.16
N ILE A 97 -3.90 -2.86 8.29
CA ILE A 97 -2.54 -2.87 8.86
C ILE A 97 -2.57 -3.41 10.30
N ALA A 98 -3.48 -2.91 11.13
CA ALA A 98 -3.63 -3.39 12.50
C ALA A 98 -3.96 -4.89 12.54
N ALA A 99 -4.93 -5.35 11.75
CA ALA A 99 -5.28 -6.77 11.67
C ALA A 99 -4.08 -7.64 11.24
N PHE A 100 -3.26 -7.15 10.30
CA PHE A 100 -2.05 -7.86 9.87
C PHE A 100 -0.99 -7.90 10.98
N MET A 101 -0.76 -6.78 11.69
CA MET A 101 0.21 -6.71 12.78
C MET A 101 -0.21 -7.56 14.00
N PHE A 102 -1.48 -7.53 14.39
CA PHE A 102 -2.01 -8.30 15.52
C PHE A 102 -2.33 -9.76 15.18
N GLY A 103 -2.52 -10.10 13.90
CA GLY A 103 -2.70 -11.48 13.45
C GLY A 103 -1.39 -12.25 13.27
N ILE A 104 -0.25 -11.55 13.23
CA ILE A 104 1.09 -12.16 13.15
C ILE A 104 1.70 -12.37 14.57
N SER A 105 1.12 -11.77 15.62
CA SER A 105 1.51 -12.00 17.02
C SER A 105 0.86 -13.24 17.61
#